data_AF-A0A7H8IT11-F1
#
_entry.id   AF-A0A7H8IT11-F1
#
_cell.length_a   1.000
_cell.length_b   1.000
_cell.length_c   1.000
_cell.angle_alpha   90.00
_cell.angle_beta   90.00
_cell.angle_gamma   90.00
#
_symmetry.space_group_name_H-M   'P 1'
#
loop_
_entity.id
_entity.type
_entity.pdbx_description
1 polymer ?
#
loop_
_entity_poly.entity_id
_entity_poly.type
_entity_poly.pdbx_seq_one_letter_code
_entity_poly.pdbx_strand_id
1 'polypeptide(L)'
;MSTLSRQTKARIIAIPLALIIAGVWYYNSRGNTTGPEHQQKVAGETIDEGDCVQNKGTESDPDLVKVDCGGATADYKVKEHWPLDHECEPGLSTYQVTRKGRAQYTLCMEKLAG
;
A
#
# COMPACT_ATOMS: atom_id res chain seq x y z
N MET A 1 -27.43 16.18 54.77
CA MET A 1 -27.13 14.89 54.10
C MET A 1 -27.52 15.04 52.64
N SER A 2 -26.57 15.40 51.78
CA SER A 2 -26.85 15.88 50.42
C SER A 2 -27.23 14.73 49.49
N THR A 3 -28.51 14.59 49.16
CA THR A 3 -29.01 13.71 48.11
C THR A 3 -28.68 14.28 46.73
N LEU A 4 -27.40 14.21 46.35
CA LEU A 4 -26.98 14.46 44.98
C LEU A 4 -27.54 13.34 44.08
N SER A 5 -28.51 13.74 43.27
CA SER A 5 -29.21 12.99 42.22
C SER A 5 -28.37 11.86 41.61
N ARG A 6 -28.89 10.62 41.70
CA ARG A 6 -28.33 9.39 41.12
C ARG A 6 -27.89 9.55 39.65
N GLN A 7 -28.53 10.45 38.91
CA GLN A 7 -28.19 10.79 37.52
C GLN A 7 -26.80 11.42 37.37
N THR A 8 -26.35 12.20 38.35
CA THR A 8 -25.06 12.89 38.32
C THR A 8 -23.90 11.90 38.51
N LYS A 9 -24.08 10.92 39.41
CA LYS A 9 -23.06 9.90 39.70
C LYS A 9 -22.83 8.95 38.52
N ALA A 10 -23.89 8.56 37.81
CA ALA A 10 -23.78 7.69 36.63
C ALA A 10 -23.04 8.37 35.46
N ARG A 11 -23.27 9.67 35.24
CA ARG A 11 -22.57 10.45 34.20
C ARG A 11 -21.09 10.66 34.49
N ILE A 12 -20.73 10.83 35.77
CA ILE A 12 -19.33 11.01 36.20
C ILE A 12 -18.49 9.74 35.91
N ILE A 13 -19.10 8.55 35.93
CA ILE A 13 -18.38 7.28 35.71
C ILE A 13 -18.36 6.88 34.22
N ALA A 14 -19.45 7.15 33.48
CA ALA A 14 -19.56 6.74 32.07
C ALA A 14 -18.61 7.52 31.13
N ILE A 15 -18.39 8.81 31.39
CA ILE A 15 -17.56 9.68 30.54
C ILE A 15 -16.08 9.24 30.51
N PRO A 16 -15.38 9.05 31.66
CA PRO A 16 -13.98 8.63 31.63
C PRO A 16 -13.81 7.22 31.04
N LEU A 17 -14.75 6.31 31.29
CA LEU A 17 -14.75 4.97 30.68
C LEU A 17 -14.81 5.03 29.16
N ALA A 18 -15.71 5.86 28.60
CA ALA A 18 -15.82 6.04 27.16
C ALA A 18 -14.53 6.63 26.55
N LEU A 19 -13.87 7.57 27.24
CA LEU A 19 -12.60 8.15 26.78
C LEU A 19 -11.44 7.15 26.81
N ILE A 20 -11.37 6.28 27.83
CA ILE A 20 -10.36 5.22 27.90
C ILE A 20 -10.56 4.22 26.75
N ILE A 21 -11.81 3.80 26.50
CA ILE A 21 -12.12 2.86 25.40
C ILE A 21 -11.79 3.49 24.05
N ALA A 22 -12.16 4.75 23.82
CA ALA A 22 -11.81 5.47 22.59
C ALA A 22 -10.29 5.65 22.45
N GLY A 23 -9.58 5.94 23.53
CA GLY A 23 -8.12 6.07 23.55
C GLY A 23 -7.41 4.76 23.23
N VAL A 24 -7.85 3.64 23.80
CA VAL A 24 -7.30 2.30 23.54
C VAL A 24 -7.61 1.85 22.10
N TRP A 25 -8.81 2.13 21.59
CA TRP A 25 -9.16 1.83 20.20
C TRP A 25 -8.34 2.68 19.22
N TYR A 26 -8.16 3.97 19.51
CA TYR A 26 -7.33 4.88 18.73
C TYR A 26 -5.86 4.45 18.75
N TYR A 27 -5.34 4.06 19.91
CA TYR A 27 -3.96 3.60 20.09
C TYR A 27 -3.70 2.28 19.36
N ASN A 28 -4.61 1.30 19.45
CA ASN A 28 -4.51 0.05 18.69
C ASN A 28 -4.74 0.25 17.18
N SER A 29 -5.57 1.23 16.78
CA SER A 29 -5.78 1.56 15.36
C SER A 29 -4.59 2.30 14.76
N ARG A 30 -3.79 3.01 15.58
CA ARG A 30 -2.51 3.61 15.20
C ARG A 30 -1.35 2.65 15.41
N GLY A 31 -1.46 1.46 14.83
CA GLY A 31 -0.37 0.49 14.78
C GLY A 31 1.00 1.16 14.57
N ASN A 32 1.92 0.79 15.44
CA ASN A 32 3.34 1.11 15.52
C ASN A 32 4.00 1.41 14.15
N THR A 33 4.19 2.68 13.79
CA THR A 33 4.99 3.11 12.62
C THR A 33 6.18 3.96 13.07
N THR A 34 7.14 3.33 13.75
CA THR A 34 8.53 3.78 13.76
C THR A 34 9.32 2.87 12.86
N GLY A 35 9.41 3.26 11.60
CA GLY A 35 10.23 2.65 10.56
C GLY A 35 10.07 3.55 9.34
N PRO A 36 11.14 3.84 8.59
CA PRO A 36 11.01 4.60 7.36
C PRO A 36 10.05 3.79 6.48
N GLU A 37 8.85 4.33 6.33
CA GLU A 37 7.90 3.90 5.33
C GLU A 37 8.62 4.12 4.01
N HIS A 38 9.24 3.06 3.46
CA HIS A 38 9.46 2.99 2.02
C HIS A 38 8.05 3.02 1.43
N GLN A 39 7.53 4.23 1.29
CA GLN A 39 6.52 4.56 0.32
C GLN A 39 7.14 4.18 -1.01
N GLN A 40 6.91 2.93 -1.41
CA GLN A 40 6.88 2.59 -2.81
C GLN A 40 5.86 3.55 -3.38
N LYS A 41 6.39 4.62 -4.00
CA LYS A 41 5.65 5.59 -4.76
C LYS A 41 4.90 4.78 -5.81
N VAL A 42 3.65 4.44 -5.52
CA VAL A 42 2.68 4.19 -6.57
C VAL A 42 2.49 5.57 -7.17
N ALA A 43 3.34 5.89 -8.14
CA ALA A 43 3.31 7.15 -8.85
C ALA A 43 2.05 7.19 -9.71
N GLY A 44 0.92 7.51 -9.07
CA GLY A 44 -0.25 8.20 -9.63
C GLY A 44 -1.00 7.59 -10.82
N GLU A 45 -0.49 6.55 -11.46
CA GLU A 45 -1.03 5.99 -12.69
C GLU A 45 -1.14 4.48 -12.52
N THR A 46 -2.36 3.96 -12.62
CA THR A 46 -2.60 2.52 -12.66
C THR A 46 -1.88 1.98 -13.89
N ILE A 47 -0.85 1.17 -13.66
CA ILE A 47 -0.15 0.45 -14.72
C ILE A 47 -0.96 -0.83 -14.93
N ASP A 48 -1.47 -1.00 -16.15
CA ASP A 48 -2.31 -2.14 -16.52
C ASP A 48 -1.68 -2.94 -17.67
N GLU A 49 -2.30 -4.07 -18.00
CA GLU A 49 -1.87 -4.94 -19.09
C GLU A 49 -1.75 -4.17 -20.41
N GLY A 50 -0.64 -4.37 -21.12
CA GLY A 50 -0.35 -3.70 -22.38
C GLY A 50 0.39 -2.38 -22.23
N ASP A 51 0.47 -1.81 -21.02
CA ASP A 51 1.24 -0.59 -20.77
C ASP A 51 2.73 -0.84 -20.88
N CYS A 52 3.47 0.18 -21.34
CA CYS A 52 4.92 0.16 -21.31
C CYS A 52 5.44 1.02 -20.19
N VAL A 53 6.49 0.53 -19.55
CA VAL A 53 7.05 1.16 -18.36
C VAL A 53 8.56 1.28 -18.51
N GLN A 54 9.07 2.38 -17.98
CA GLN A 54 10.48 2.61 -17.77
C GLN A 54 10.81 2.31 -16.31
N ASN A 55 11.86 1.54 -16.04
CA ASN A 55 12.34 1.38 -14.67
C ASN A 55 13.38 2.47 -14.38
N LYS A 56 12.99 3.49 -13.60
CA LYS A 56 13.89 4.55 -13.14
C LYS A 56 14.58 4.22 -11.82
N GLY A 57 14.22 3.10 -11.20
CA GLY A 57 14.75 2.64 -9.94
C GLY A 57 15.90 1.65 -10.13
N THR A 58 16.00 0.72 -9.19
CA THR A 58 16.97 -0.39 -9.25
C THR A 58 16.23 -1.72 -9.37
N GLU A 59 16.97 -2.81 -9.57
CA GLU A 59 16.38 -4.15 -9.63
C GLU A 59 15.75 -4.57 -8.29
N SER A 60 16.33 -4.10 -7.17
CA SER A 60 15.83 -4.39 -5.82
C SER A 60 14.79 -3.39 -5.30
N ASP A 61 14.73 -2.19 -5.87
CA ASP A 61 13.70 -1.17 -5.58
C ASP A 61 13.27 -0.50 -6.90
N PRO A 62 12.34 -1.13 -7.63
CA PRO A 62 11.97 -0.66 -8.96
C PRO A 62 11.00 0.52 -8.89
N ASP A 63 11.30 1.55 -9.66
CA ASP A 63 10.47 2.77 -9.80
C ASP A 63 9.91 2.80 -11.22
N LEU A 64 8.76 2.16 -11.40
CA LEU A 64 8.14 2.00 -12.70
C LEU A 64 7.34 3.25 -13.05
N VAL A 65 7.66 3.84 -14.21
CA VAL A 65 6.95 4.99 -14.77
C VAL A 65 6.35 4.57 -16.10
N LYS A 66 5.04 4.79 -16.28
CA LYS A 66 4.36 4.56 -17.55
C LYS A 66 4.93 5.48 -18.63
N VAL A 67 5.26 4.90 -19.78
CA VAL A 67 5.82 5.59 -20.95
C VAL A 67 5.17 5.04 -22.22
N ASP A 68 5.30 5.78 -23.32
CA ASP A 68 4.84 5.29 -24.62
C ASP A 68 5.64 4.06 -25.05
N CYS A 69 4.94 2.98 -25.41
CA CYS A 69 5.56 1.75 -25.90
C CYS A 69 6.47 1.91 -27.12
N GLY A 70 6.24 2.95 -27.93
CA GLY A 70 7.07 3.28 -29.09
C GLY A 70 8.21 4.26 -28.78
N GLY A 71 8.33 4.70 -27.53
CA GLY A 71 9.40 5.60 -27.09
C GLY A 71 10.70 4.83 -26.84
N ALA A 72 11.84 5.47 -27.13
CA ALA A 72 13.18 4.91 -26.88
C ALA A 72 13.51 4.66 -25.39
N THR A 73 12.58 5.00 -24.50
CA THR A 73 12.73 4.91 -23.04
C THR A 73 11.87 3.81 -22.43
N ALA A 74 11.14 3.03 -23.23
CA ALA A 74 10.35 1.90 -22.75
C ALA A 74 11.26 0.67 -22.53
N ASP A 75 11.50 0.34 -21.25
CA ASP A 75 12.35 -0.80 -20.89
C ASP A 75 11.54 -2.12 -20.85
N TYR A 76 10.26 -2.03 -20.48
CA TYR A 76 9.40 -3.19 -20.28
C TYR A 76 7.98 -2.93 -20.81
N LYS A 77 7.30 -4.03 -21.16
CA LYS A 77 5.87 -4.06 -21.46
C LYS A 77 5.14 -4.98 -20.50
N VAL A 78 4.09 -4.49 -19.86
CA VAL A 78 3.25 -5.31 -18.97
C VAL A 78 2.43 -6.28 -19.82
N LYS A 79 2.58 -7.57 -19.51
CA LYS A 79 1.79 -8.64 -20.12
C LYS A 79 0.58 -8.97 -19.28
N GLU A 80 0.78 -9.08 -17.97
CA GLU A 80 -0.26 -9.49 -17.04
C GLU A 80 -0.24 -8.61 -15.79
N HIS A 81 -1.44 -8.34 -15.27
CA HIS A 81 -1.64 -7.62 -14.03
C HIS A 81 -2.51 -8.46 -13.09
N TRP A 82 -1.91 -8.91 -11.99
CA TRP A 82 -2.58 -9.71 -10.99
C TRP A 82 -2.81 -8.89 -9.71
N PRO A 83 -4.04 -8.87 -9.16
CA PRO A 83 -4.38 -8.07 -7.97
C PRO A 83 -3.83 -8.67 -6.65
N LEU A 84 -2.97 -9.68 -6.72
CA LEU A 84 -2.37 -10.40 -5.60
C LEU A 84 -1.01 -10.96 -6.04
N ASP A 85 -0.35 -11.67 -5.12
CA ASP A 85 0.82 -12.48 -5.44
C ASP A 85 0.51 -13.49 -6.56
N HIS A 86 1.39 -13.52 -7.56
CA HIS A 86 1.28 -14.38 -8.72
C HIS A 86 2.67 -14.71 -9.25
N GLU A 87 2.84 -15.95 -9.71
CA GLU A 87 4.08 -16.41 -10.31
C GLU A 87 4.01 -16.20 -11.83
N CYS A 88 4.83 -15.30 -12.34
CA CYS A 88 4.88 -15.00 -13.78
C CYS A 88 5.47 -16.16 -14.58
N GLU A 89 5.08 -16.26 -15.85
CA GLU A 89 5.67 -17.22 -16.78
C GLU A 89 7.21 -17.08 -16.87
N PRO A 90 7.93 -18.20 -17.05
CA PRO A 90 9.39 -18.19 -17.14
C PRO A 90 9.86 -17.35 -18.33
N GLY A 91 10.72 -16.38 -18.06
CA GLY A 91 11.24 -15.43 -19.05
C GLY A 91 10.65 -14.02 -18.93
N LEU A 92 9.61 -13.83 -18.11
CA LEU A 92 9.10 -12.52 -17.74
C LEU A 92 9.79 -11.98 -16.48
N SER A 93 9.91 -10.66 -16.40
CA SER A 93 10.32 -9.94 -15.19
C SER A 93 9.12 -9.71 -14.28
N THR A 94 9.22 -10.17 -13.04
CA THR A 94 8.17 -10.00 -12.02
C THR A 94 8.40 -8.73 -11.23
N TYR A 95 7.37 -7.87 -11.14
CA TYR A 95 7.34 -6.75 -10.23
C TYR A 95 6.19 -6.90 -9.24
N GLN A 96 6.50 -6.90 -7.95
CA GLN A 96 5.50 -7.05 -6.92
C GLN A 96 5.50 -5.85 -5.98
N VAL A 97 4.32 -5.25 -5.82
CA VAL A 97 4.13 -4.20 -4.82
C VAL A 97 3.60 -4.84 -3.55
N THR A 98 4.31 -4.64 -2.45
CA THR A 98 3.96 -5.21 -1.15
C THR A 98 3.68 -4.10 -0.16
N ARG A 99 2.51 -4.12 0.49
CA ARG A 99 2.14 -3.17 1.53
C ARG A 99 1.89 -3.91 2.84
N LYS A 100 2.59 -3.51 3.91
CA LYS A 100 2.49 -4.16 5.23
C LYS A 100 2.73 -5.68 5.17
N GLY A 101 3.69 -6.12 4.34
CA GLY A 101 4.01 -7.53 4.16
C GLY A 101 2.96 -8.34 3.38
N ARG A 102 2.01 -7.67 2.71
CA ARG A 102 1.03 -8.32 1.82
C ARG A 102 1.18 -7.80 0.41
N ALA A 103 1.34 -8.70 -0.56
CA ALA A 103 1.26 -8.39 -1.97
C ALA A 103 -0.05 -7.64 -2.26
N GLN A 104 0.07 -6.47 -2.87
CA GLN A 104 -1.06 -5.66 -3.34
C GLN A 104 -1.40 -5.99 -4.79
N TYR A 105 -0.37 -6.16 -5.61
CA TYR A 105 -0.48 -6.63 -6.98
C TYR A 105 0.89 -7.10 -7.47
N THR A 106 0.86 -7.95 -8.50
CA THR A 106 2.02 -8.42 -9.24
C THR A 106 1.85 -8.07 -10.71
N LEU A 107 2.89 -7.49 -11.31
CA LEU A 107 3.00 -7.23 -12.74
C LEU A 107 3.98 -8.21 -13.36
N CYS A 108 3.56 -8.90 -14.40
CA CYS A 108 4.42 -9.73 -15.22
C CYS A 108 4.79 -8.94 -16.47
N MET A 109 6.08 -8.68 -16.64
CA MET A 109 6.57 -7.74 -17.65
C MET A 109 7.54 -8.42 -18.59
N GLU A 110 7.39 -8.18 -19.89
CA GLU A 110 8.35 -8.58 -20.90
C GLU A 110 9.37 -7.46 -21.09
N LYS A 111 10.66 -7.79 -21.10
CA LYS A 111 11.71 -6.81 -21.39
C LYS A 111 11.65 -6.43 -22.87
N LEU A 112 11.51 -5.15 -23.14
CA LEU A 112 11.65 -4.61 -24.49
C LEU A 112 13.15 -4.40 -24.73
N ALA A 113 13.70 -5.05 -25.75
CA ALA A 113 15.04 -4.74 -26.20
C ALA A 113 15.02 -3.33 -26.82
N GLY A 114 15.44 -2.33 -26.04
CA GLY A 114 15.70 -0.98 -26.53
C GLY A 114 16.82 -0.95 -27.57
#